data_AF-A0A558CH58-F1
#
_entry.id   AF-A0A558CH58-F1
#
_cell.length_a   1.000
_cell.length_b   1.000
_cell.length_c   1.000
_cell.angle_alpha   90.00
_cell.angle_beta   90.00
_cell.angle_gamma   90.00
#
_symmetry.space_group_name_H-M   'P 1'
#
loop_
_entity.id
_entity.type
_entity.pdbx_description
1 polymer ?
#
loop_
_entity_poly.entity_id
_entity_poly.type
_entity_poly.pdbx_seq_one_letter_code
_entity_poly.pdbx_strand_id
1 'polypeptide(L)'
;MNKLCDYCGSDLVYLTKDTLDEIREMVKPNFKTLSTKMVAKFGGVCSICPVCDAYALGIELNTGFPIIFYNGTLGTIHDLS
;
A
#
# COMPACT_ATOMS: atom_id res chain seq x y z
N MET A 1 -10.30 -13.60 -4.95
CA MET A 1 -10.88 -12.83 -3.82
C MET A 1 -9.89 -11.74 -3.48
N ASN A 2 -10.31 -10.48 -3.57
CA ASN A 2 -9.55 -9.36 -3.01
C ASN A 2 -9.44 -9.58 -1.50
N LYS A 3 -8.29 -9.26 -0.91
CA LYS A 3 -8.19 -9.24 0.55
C LYS A 3 -8.71 -7.89 1.02
N LEU A 4 -9.57 -7.92 2.04
CA LEU A 4 -10.10 -6.73 2.69
C LEU A 4 -9.29 -6.39 3.93
N CYS A 5 -9.29 -5.13 4.31
CA CYS A 5 -8.71 -4.66 5.54
C CYS A 5 -9.58 -5.06 6.74
N ASP A 6 -8.99 -5.70 7.74
CA ASP A 6 -9.69 -6.10 8.96
C ASP A 6 -10.17 -4.90 9.81
N TYR A 7 -9.64 -3.69 9.57
CA TYR A 7 -10.00 -2.48 10.33
C TYR A 7 -11.15 -1.67 9.71
N CYS A 8 -11.20 -1.56 8.38
CA CYS A 8 -12.17 -0.69 7.70
C CYS A 8 -12.93 -1.36 6.55
N GLY A 9 -12.64 -2.64 6.26
CA GLY A 9 -13.31 -3.41 5.20
C GLY A 9 -12.95 -3.00 3.77
N SER A 10 -12.06 -2.03 3.56
CA SER A 10 -11.62 -1.60 2.22
C SER A 10 -10.70 -2.63 1.57
N ASP A 11 -10.65 -2.63 0.23
CA ASP A 11 -9.71 -3.45 -0.53
C ASP A 11 -8.25 -3.12 -0.15
N LEU A 12 -7.45 -4.16 0.05
CA LEU A 12 -6.01 -4.02 0.26
C LEU A 12 -5.29 -3.84 -1.09
N VAL A 13 -4.26 -3.01 -1.06
CA VAL A 13 -3.32 -2.80 -2.17
C VAL A 13 -1.96 -3.38 -1.81
N TYR A 14 -1.06 -3.47 -2.79
CA TYR A 14 0.25 -4.07 -2.59
C TYR A 14 1.38 -3.09 -2.82
N LEU A 15 2.45 -3.23 -2.04
CA LEU A 15 3.70 -2.48 -2.18
C LEU A 15 4.84 -3.45 -2.46
N THR A 16 5.73 -3.07 -3.38
CA THR A 16 7.03 -3.74 -3.52
C THR A 16 7.90 -3.42 -2.31
N LYS A 17 8.96 -4.22 -2.12
CA LYS A 17 9.95 -3.94 -1.08
C LYS A 17 10.59 -2.57 -1.28
N ASP A 18 10.97 -2.22 -2.52
CA ASP A 18 11.64 -0.97 -2.84
C ASP A 18 10.76 0.24 -2.46
N THR A 19 9.47 0.20 -2.80
CA THR A 19 8.54 1.27 -2.41
C THR A 19 8.34 1.34 -0.90
N LEU A 20 8.28 0.20 -0.21
CA LEU A 20 8.17 0.18 1.24
C LEU A 20 9.40 0.81 1.91
N ASP A 21 10.58 0.53 1.40
CA ASP A 21 11.83 1.11 1.91
C ASP A 21 11.89 2.62 1.65
N GLU A 22 11.46 3.08 0.47
CA GLU A 22 11.32 4.51 0.14
C GLU A 22 10.35 5.24 1.09
N ILE A 23 9.17 4.67 1.35
CA ILE A 23 8.19 5.23 2.30
C ILE A 23 8.80 5.35 3.70
N ARG A 24 9.55 4.34 4.15
CA ARG A 24 10.20 4.33 5.46
C ARG A 24 11.28 5.40 5.57
N GLU A 25 12.01 5.68 4.50
CA GLU A 25 13.05 6.70 4.50
C GLU A 25 12.44 8.11 4.47
N MET A 26 11.45 8.33 3.62
CA MET A 26 10.87 9.65 3.37
C MET A 26 9.85 10.08 4.43
N VAL A 27 8.88 9.21 4.73
CA VAL A 27 7.70 9.57 5.55
C VAL A 27 7.84 9.05 6.98
N LYS A 28 8.64 7.99 7.20
CA LYS A 28 8.80 7.30 8.49
C LYS A 28 7.44 7.03 9.19
N PRO A 29 6.43 6.50 8.47
CA PRO A 29 5.10 6.39 9.03
C PRO A 29 5.02 5.24 10.05
N ASN A 30 4.05 5.33 10.94
CA ASN A 30 3.65 4.20 11.77
C ASN A 30 2.55 3.41 11.03
N PHE A 31 2.94 2.31 10.38
CA PHE A 31 2.00 1.49 9.62
C PHE A 31 1.04 0.73 10.53
N LYS A 32 -0.27 0.90 10.30
CA LYS A 32 -1.34 0.25 11.04
C LYS A 32 -1.72 -1.11 10.45
N THR A 33 -1.72 -1.25 9.13
CA THR A 33 -2.27 -2.44 8.44
C THR A 33 -1.29 -3.16 7.54
N LEU A 34 -0.03 -2.69 7.50
CA LEU A 34 1.02 -3.31 6.70
C LEU A 34 1.23 -4.77 7.12
N SER A 35 1.11 -5.68 6.15
CA SER A 35 1.35 -7.09 6.40
C SER A 35 2.83 -7.37 6.65
N THR A 36 3.14 -8.12 7.69
CA THR A 36 4.50 -8.60 7.99
C THR A 36 4.99 -9.69 7.05
N LYS A 37 4.09 -10.31 6.27
CA LYS A 37 4.41 -11.37 5.32
C LYS A 37 4.46 -10.81 3.90
N MET A 38 5.60 -10.97 3.24
CA MET A 38 5.69 -10.77 1.80
C MET A 38 5.00 -11.92 1.08
N VAL A 39 4.22 -11.59 0.07
CA VAL A 39 3.52 -12.51 -0.81
C VAL A 39 4.35 -12.63 -2.08
N ALA A 40 4.66 -13.86 -2.50
CA ALA A 40 5.40 -14.11 -3.73
C ALA A 40 4.62 -13.69 -5.00
N LYS A 41 3.29 -13.55 -4.89
CA LYS A 41 2.44 -12.94 -5.91
C LYS A 41 2.97 -11.53 -6.20
N PHE A 42 3.29 -11.24 -7.47
CA PHE A 42 3.93 -9.97 -7.89
C PHE A 42 5.39 -9.77 -7.45
N GLY A 43 6.13 -10.85 -7.17
CA GLY A 43 7.60 -10.77 -6.98
C GLY A 43 8.05 -10.39 -5.57
N GLY A 44 7.20 -10.59 -4.54
CA GLY A 44 7.55 -10.29 -3.15
C GLY A 44 6.99 -8.94 -2.71
N VAL A 45 5.67 -8.87 -2.58
CA VAL A 45 4.95 -7.66 -2.19
C VAL A 45 4.33 -7.80 -0.81
N CYS A 46 4.16 -6.69 -0.10
CA CYS A 46 3.38 -6.64 1.14
C CYS A 46 2.02 -5.99 0.87
N SER A 47 0.98 -6.42 1.57
CA SER A 47 -0.34 -5.81 1.49
C SER A 47 -0.50 -4.72 2.53
N ILE A 48 -1.19 -3.64 2.17
CA ILE A 48 -1.48 -2.49 3.03
C ILE A 48 -2.87 -1.94 2.70
N CYS A 49 -3.55 -1.37 3.69
CA CYS A 49 -4.83 -0.72 3.50
C CYS A 49 -4.62 0.74 3.06
N PRO A 50 -5.14 1.14 1.90
CA PRO A 50 -4.97 2.51 1.42
C PRO A 50 -5.78 3.53 2.21
N VAL A 51 -6.81 3.11 2.95
CA VAL A 51 -7.63 4.02 3.78
C VAL A 51 -7.01 4.22 5.16
N CYS A 52 -6.64 3.12 5.84
CA CYS A 52 -6.08 3.21 7.19
C CYS A 52 -4.64 3.75 7.22
N ASP A 53 -3.88 3.54 6.15
CA ASP A 53 -2.48 3.98 6.01
C ASP A 53 -2.33 5.02 4.89
N ALA A 54 -3.37 5.82 4.64
CA ALA A 54 -3.39 6.78 3.54
C ALA A 54 -2.20 7.76 3.56
N TYR A 55 -1.85 8.23 4.77
CA TYR A 55 -0.69 9.09 4.99
C TYR A 55 0.62 8.41 4.58
N ALA A 56 0.80 7.14 4.93
CA ALA A 56 1.99 6.37 4.58
C ALA A 56 2.12 6.17 3.06
N LEU A 57 0.99 6.11 2.35
CA LEU A 57 0.93 6.03 0.90
C LEU A 57 1.03 7.39 0.19
N GLY A 58 1.19 8.47 0.96
CA GLY A 58 1.42 9.80 0.42
C GLY A 58 0.17 10.51 -0.07
N ILE A 59 -0.99 10.32 0.57
CA ILE A 59 -2.25 11.01 0.20
C ILE A 59 -2.12 12.56 0.23
N GLU A 60 -1.21 13.09 1.04
CA GLU A 60 -0.94 14.53 1.14
C GLU A 60 0.20 15.00 0.21
N LEU A 61 0.84 14.09 -0.51
CA LEU A 61 1.87 14.43 -1.49
C LEU A 61 1.22 14.83 -2.81
N ASN A 62 1.93 15.61 -3.62
CA ASN A 62 1.51 15.89 -5.00
C ASN A 62 1.43 14.60 -5.84
N THR A 63 2.27 13.62 -5.51
CA THR A 63 2.29 12.30 -6.12
C THR A 63 2.47 11.27 -5.00
N GLY A 64 1.46 10.42 -4.79
CA GLY A 64 1.54 9.29 -3.87
C GLY A 64 2.54 8.23 -4.30
N PHE A 65 2.88 7.33 -3.39
CA PHE A 65 3.81 6.24 -3.67
C PHE A 65 3.18 5.20 -4.61
N PRO A 66 3.98 4.52 -5.45
CA PRO A 66 3.47 3.51 -6.37
C PRO A 66 2.89 2.32 -5.61
N ILE A 67 1.63 2.01 -5.88
CA ILE A 67 0.91 0.85 -5.35
C ILE A 67 0.45 -0.05 -6.48
N ILE A 68 0.33 -1.34 -6.18
CA ILE A 68 -0.19 -2.36 -7.11
C ILE A 68 -1.59 -2.72 -6.65
N PHE A 69 -2.57 -2.51 -7.52
CA PHE A 69 -3.95 -2.94 -7.30
C PHE A 69 -4.08 -4.46 -7.45
N TYR A 70 -5.18 -5.04 -6.97
CA TYR A 70 -5.37 -6.49 -7.02
C TYR A 70 -5.35 -7.08 -8.44
N ASN A 71 -5.78 -6.30 -9.43
CA ASN A 71 -5.72 -6.65 -10.85
C ASN A 71 -4.29 -6.62 -11.44
N GLY A 72 -3.28 -6.22 -10.66
CA GLY A 72 -1.89 -6.10 -11.08
C GLY A 72 -1.53 -4.75 -11.72
N THR A 73 -2.48 -3.82 -11.83
CA THR A 73 -2.24 -2.48 -12.34
C THR A 73 -1.47 -1.65 -11.31
N LEU A 74 -0.48 -0.90 -11.79
CA LEU A 74 0.24 0.09 -10.99
C LEU A 74 -0.52 1.42 -10.99
N GLY A 75 -0.57 2.07 -9.84
CA GLY A 75 -1.11 3.41 -9.66
C GLY A 75 -0.64 4.00 -8.35
N THR A 76 -1.40 4.94 -7.81
CA THR A 76 -1.15 5.63 -6.55
C THR A 76 -2.41 5.64 -5.70
N ILE A 77 -2.30 6.11 -4.45
CA ILE A 77 -3.47 6.29 -3.60
C ILE A 77 -4.50 7.29 -4.19
N HIS A 78 -4.09 8.23 -5.03
CA HIS A 78 -5.00 9.19 -5.64
C HIS A 78 -5.92 8.55 -6.69
N ASP A 79 -5.54 7.42 -7.27
CA ASP A 79 -6.36 6.68 -8.25
C ASP A 79 -7.49 5.87 -7.59
N LEU A 80 -7.56 5.86 -6.25
CA LEU A 80 -8.61 5.23 -5.46
C LEU A 80 -9.76 6.20 -5.10
N SER A 81 -9.69 7.44 -5.59
CA SER A 81 -10.68 8.50 -5.31
C SER A 81 -11.99 8.37 -6.07
#